data_AF-A0A7U6REB5-F1
#
_entry.id   AF-A0A7U6REB5-F1
#
_cell.length_a   1.000
_cell.length_b   1.000
_cell.length_c   1.000
_cell.angle_alpha   90.00
_cell.angle_beta   90.00
_cell.angle_gamma   90.00
#
_symmetry.space_group_name_H-M   'P 1'
#
loop_
_entity.id
_entity.type
_entity.pdbx_description
1 polymer ?
#
loop_
_entity_poly.entity_id
_entity_poly.type
_entity_poly.pdbx_seq_one_letter_code
_entity_poly.pdbx_strand_id
1 'polypeptide(L)'
;MKTRLKASFIPATLHRFNGNDVWLIPARSRAAAENIAIPFGCEISFGSLVWLDLQDFYDGDNGYTFVFYYNNQYWHFDNTSFGYDYLYERYIEVINQYKKAQLESYQ
;
A
#
# COMPACT_ATOMS: atom_id res chain seq x y z
N MET A 1 20.41 7.05 9.06
CA MET A 1 19.99 7.06 7.65
C MET A 1 18.53 6.63 7.57
N LYS A 2 17.69 7.42 6.88
CA LYS A 2 16.23 7.33 6.76
C LYS A 2 15.75 6.20 5.83
N THR A 3 16.31 5.00 5.93
CA THR A 3 15.92 3.84 5.09
C THR A 3 14.60 3.19 5.50
N ARG A 4 13.93 3.68 6.55
CA ARG A 4 12.70 3.09 7.12
C ARG A 4 11.38 3.63 6.54
N LEU A 5 11.40 4.71 5.75
CA LEU A 5 10.17 5.33 5.23
C LEU A 5 9.78 4.89 3.81
N LYS A 6 10.27 3.72 3.39
CA LYS A 6 9.89 3.09 2.13
C LYS A 6 9.13 1.80 2.39
N ALA A 7 8.15 1.52 1.54
CA ALA A 7 7.51 0.22 1.45
C ALA A 7 7.78 -0.39 0.08
N SER A 8 7.81 -1.72 0.05
CA SER A 8 8.00 -2.46 -1.19
C SER A 8 6.65 -2.86 -1.78
N PHE A 9 6.59 -2.83 -3.10
CA PHE A 9 5.39 -3.15 -3.86
C PHE A 9 5.75 -4.03 -5.05
N ILE A 10 4.80 -4.86 -5.47
CA ILE A 10 4.82 -5.54 -6.76
C ILE A 10 3.73 -4.88 -7.61
N PRO A 11 4.07 -4.09 -8.63
CA PRO A 11 3.08 -3.64 -9.59
C PRO A 11 2.60 -4.85 -10.38
N ALA A 12 1.31 -4.90 -10.68
CA ALA A 12 0.72 -5.97 -11.45
C ALA A 12 -0.28 -5.40 -12.46
N THR A 13 -0.56 -6.18 -13.49
CA THR A 13 -1.62 -5.91 -14.45
C THR A 13 -2.62 -7.05 -14.37
N LEU A 14 -3.85 -6.72 -13.97
CA LEU A 14 -4.97 -7.64 -14.02
C LEU A 14 -5.61 -7.57 -15.40
N HIS A 15 -5.57 -8.68 -16.12
CA HIS A 15 -6.19 -8.85 -17.43
C HIS A 15 -7.63 -9.32 -17.26
N ARG A 16 -8.58 -8.47 -17.65
CA ARG A 16 -10.00 -8.78 -17.68
C ARG A 16 -10.50 -8.82 -19.12
N PHE A 17 -11.65 -9.45 -19.34
CA PHE A 17 -12.28 -9.52 -20.66
C PHE A 17 -12.53 -8.14 -21.29
N ASN A 18 -12.80 -7.12 -20.48
CA ASN A 18 -13.13 -5.76 -20.93
C ASN A 18 -11.97 -4.76 -20.82
N GLY A 19 -10.75 -5.20 -20.47
CA GLY A 19 -9.60 -4.33 -20.35
C GLY A 19 -8.60 -4.76 -19.29
N ASN A 20 -7.50 -4.02 -19.23
CA ASN A 20 -6.44 -4.24 -18.27
C ASN A 20 -6.49 -3.19 -17.16
N ASP A 21 -6.39 -3.65 -15.92
CA ASP A 21 -6.27 -2.79 -14.75
C ASP A 21 -4.86 -2.88 -14.18
N VAL A 22 -4.29 -1.72 -13.83
CA VAL A 22 -3.04 -1.68 -13.06
C VAL A 22 -3.38 -1.86 -11.60
N TRP A 23 -2.65 -2.73 -10.91
CA TRP A 23 -2.69 -2.95 -9.46
C TRP A 23 -1.32 -2.62 -8.87
N LEU A 24 -1.28 -2.04 -7.67
CA LEU A 24 -0.06 -1.83 -6.91
C LEU A 24 -0.16 -2.62 -5.61
N ILE A 25 0.63 -3.69 -5.48
CA ILE A 25 0.43 -4.67 -4.42
C ILE A 25 1.47 -4.46 -3.31
N PRO A 26 1.10 -4.08 -2.07
CA PRO A 26 2.04 -4.03 -0.96
C PRO A 26 2.56 -5.44 -0.65
N ALA A 27 3.85 -5.68 -0.86
CA ALA A 27 4.42 -7.02 -0.68
C ALA A 27 5.93 -6.98 -0.44
N ARG A 28 6.42 -7.87 0.44
CA ARG A 28 7.86 -8.04 0.74
C ARG A 28 8.61 -8.83 -0.35
N SER A 29 7.88 -9.62 -1.14
CA SER A 29 8.43 -10.46 -2.20
C SER A 29 7.36 -10.79 -3.23
N ARG A 30 7.79 -11.30 -4.39
CA ARG A 30 6.87 -11.80 -5.43
C ARG A 30 5.99 -12.95 -4.91
N ALA A 31 6.56 -13.89 -4.17
CA ALA A 31 5.80 -15.01 -3.59
C ALA A 31 4.69 -14.53 -2.64
N ALA A 32 4.90 -13.42 -1.91
CA ALA A 32 3.85 -12.82 -1.08
C ALA A 32 2.74 -12.20 -1.95
N ALA A 33 3.09 -11.56 -3.06
CA ALA A 33 2.13 -10.98 -4.01
C ALA A 33 1.33 -12.04 -4.79
N GLU A 34 1.87 -13.23 -5.00
CA GLU A 34 1.19 -14.32 -5.72
C GLU A 34 0.03 -14.96 -4.92
N ASN A 35 -0.03 -14.71 -3.61
CA ASN A 35 -1.13 -15.21 -2.75
C ASN A 35 -2.40 -14.34 -2.77
N ILE A 36 -2.44 -13.27 -3.58
CA ILE A 36 -3.63 -12.41 -3.66
C ILE A 36 -4.77 -13.14 -4.36
N ALA A 37 -6.00 -12.88 -3.91
CA ALA A 37 -7.19 -13.31 -4.63
C ALA A 37 -7.41 -12.40 -5.84
N ILE A 38 -7.63 -13.01 -7.02
CA ILE A 38 -8.03 -12.30 -8.23
C ILE A 38 -9.46 -12.70 -8.63
N PRO A 39 -10.21 -11.83 -9.34
CA PRO A 39 -11.56 -12.17 -9.79
C PRO A 39 -11.56 -13.38 -10.74
N PHE A 40 -12.65 -14.15 -10.73
CA PHE A 40 -12.81 -15.32 -11.59
C PHE A 40 -12.69 -14.95 -13.07
N GLY A 41 -11.99 -15.78 -13.85
CA GLY A 41 -11.78 -15.58 -15.28
C GLY A 41 -10.81 -14.44 -15.63
N CYS A 42 -10.08 -13.89 -14.65
CA CYS A 42 -9.02 -12.92 -14.89
C CYS A 42 -7.65 -13.59 -14.79
N GLU A 43 -6.66 -13.01 -15.48
CA GLU A 43 -5.25 -13.38 -15.36
C GLU A 43 -4.47 -12.20 -14.77
N ILE A 44 -3.34 -12.46 -14.10
CA ILE A 44 -2.51 -11.42 -13.52
C ILE A 44 -1.05 -11.56 -13.94
N SER A 45 -0.48 -10.45 -14.42
CA SER A 45 0.93 -10.33 -14.75
C SER A 45 1.65 -9.49 -13.70
N PHE A 46 2.64 -10.07 -13.03
CA PHE A 46 3.44 -9.38 -12.02
C PHE A 46 4.68 -8.72 -12.63
N GLY A 47 4.89 -7.45 -12.32
CA GLY A 47 6.10 -6.70 -12.61
C GLY A 47 7.22 -6.94 -11.60
N SER A 48 8.26 -6.11 -11.68
CA SER A 48 9.41 -6.16 -10.77
C SER A 48 9.13 -5.43 -9.46
N LEU A 49 9.75 -5.90 -8.37
CA LEU A 49 9.68 -5.25 -7.05
C LEU A 49 10.14 -3.79 -7.14
N VAL A 50 9.34 -2.89 -6.59
CA VAL A 50 9.66 -1.46 -6.47
C VAL A 50 9.60 -1.03 -5.00
N TRP A 51 10.39 0.00 -4.67
CA TRP A 51 10.38 0.63 -3.35
C TRP A 51 9.88 2.05 -3.47
N LEU A 52 8.76 2.36 -2.81
CA LEU A 52 8.13 3.67 -2.87
C LEU A 52 8.19 4.36 -1.51
N ASP A 53 8.42 5.66 -1.54
CA ASP A 53 8.35 6.54 -0.38
C ASP A 53 6.88 6.84 -0.03
N LEU A 54 6.56 6.82 1.27
CA LEU A 54 5.28 7.31 1.77
C LEU A 54 5.14 8.79 1.43
N GLN A 55 4.09 9.14 0.69
CA GLN A 55 3.81 10.52 0.27
C GLN A 55 2.98 11.26 1.30
N ASP A 56 1.99 10.58 1.88
CA ASP A 56 1.07 11.14 2.85
C ASP A 56 0.53 10.05 3.78
N PHE A 57 0.01 10.48 4.94
CA PHE A 57 -0.56 9.63 5.97
C PHE A 57 -1.65 10.39 6.73
N TYR A 58 -2.83 9.77 6.84
CA TYR A 58 -3.95 10.36 7.58
C TYR A 58 -4.85 9.27 8.19
N ASP A 59 -5.68 9.68 9.14
CA ASP A 59 -6.73 8.86 9.74
C ASP A 59 -8.02 9.05 8.94
N GLY A 60 -8.51 7.97 8.32
CA GLY A 60 -9.73 7.98 7.51
C GLY A 60 -10.82 7.09 8.12
N ASP A 61 -11.96 6.99 7.44
CA ASP A 61 -13.13 6.24 7.94
C ASP A 61 -12.82 4.75 8.18
N ASN A 62 -11.93 4.17 7.38
CA ASN A 62 -11.48 2.78 7.48
C ASN A 62 -10.16 2.65 8.27
N GLY A 63 -9.82 3.61 9.12
CA GLY A 63 -8.55 3.65 9.85
C GLY A 63 -7.44 4.33 9.06
N TYR A 64 -6.19 3.99 9.39
CA TYR A 64 -5.03 4.67 8.82
C TYR A 64 -4.89 4.43 7.33
N THR A 65 -4.80 5.52 6.57
CA THR A 65 -4.58 5.50 5.14
C THR A 65 -3.15 5.90 4.81
N PHE A 66 -2.46 5.04 4.05
CA PHE A 66 -1.12 5.27 3.54
C PHE A 66 -1.17 5.65 2.06
N VAL A 67 -0.52 6.75 1.69
CA VAL A 67 -0.56 7.27 0.32
C VAL A 67 0.79 7.09 -0.37
N PHE A 68 0.78 6.54 -1.57
CA PHE A 68 1.96 6.34 -2.41
C PHE A 68 1.73 6.86 -3.82
N TYR A 69 2.77 7.36 -4.48
CA TYR A 69 2.69 7.77 -5.88
C TYR A 69 3.37 6.75 -6.78
N TYR A 70 2.63 6.23 -7.77
CA TYR A 70 3.14 5.27 -8.73
C TYR A 70 2.34 5.31 -10.03
N ASN A 71 3.03 5.32 -11.17
CA ASN A 71 2.44 5.33 -12.51
C ASN A 71 1.43 6.49 -12.72
N ASN A 72 1.88 7.70 -12.41
CA ASN A 72 1.11 8.95 -12.55
C ASN A 72 -0.20 9.04 -11.74
N GLN A 73 -0.33 8.24 -10.69
CA GLN A 73 -1.50 8.26 -9.80
C GLN A 73 -1.11 8.05 -8.33
N TYR A 74 -1.97 8.55 -7.45
CA TYR A 74 -1.88 8.29 -6.02
C TYR A 74 -2.67 7.04 -5.65
N TRP A 75 -2.03 6.19 -4.85
CA TRP A 75 -2.56 4.95 -4.34
C TRP A 75 -2.80 5.09 -2.85
N HIS A 76 -4.01 4.79 -2.42
CA HIS A 76 -4.46 4.90 -1.05
C HIS A 76 -4.70 3.50 -0.51
N PHE A 77 -4.03 3.14 0.57
CA PHE A 77 -4.16 1.83 1.22
C PHE A 77 -4.64 2.02 2.65
N ASP A 78 -5.81 1.48 2.96
CA ASP A 78 -6.45 1.47 4.27
C ASP A 78 -6.76 0.02 4.71
N ASN A 79 -7.55 -0.17 5.78
CA ASN A 79 -7.94 -1.50 6.25
C ASN A 79 -8.73 -2.33 5.23
N THR A 80 -9.34 -1.71 4.23
CA THR A 80 -10.08 -2.42 3.19
C THR A 80 -9.16 -2.97 2.09
N SER A 81 -7.93 -2.47 2.05
CA SER A 81 -6.93 -2.87 1.09
C SER A 81 -6.17 -4.11 1.55
N PHE A 82 -5.81 -4.98 0.61
CA PHE A 82 -4.92 -6.09 0.90
C PHE A 82 -3.51 -5.57 1.24
N GLY A 83 -2.79 -6.26 2.12
CA GLY A 83 -1.45 -5.85 2.55
C GLY A 83 -1.43 -4.68 3.55
N TYR A 84 -2.57 -4.30 4.14
CA TYR A 84 -2.64 -3.31 5.20
C TYR A 84 -1.71 -3.63 6.39
N ASP A 85 -1.78 -4.85 6.93
CA ASP A 85 -0.94 -5.25 8.07
C ASP A 85 0.55 -5.07 7.80
N TYR A 86 0.97 -5.35 6.56
CA TYR A 86 2.34 -5.14 6.13
C TYR A 86 2.75 -3.66 6.17
N LEU A 87 1.88 -2.76 5.69
CA LEU A 87 2.11 -1.33 5.72
C LEU A 87 2.06 -0.78 7.16
N TYR A 88 1.11 -1.24 7.97
CA TYR A 88 0.95 -0.87 9.37
C TYR A 88 2.22 -1.19 10.17
N GLU A 89 2.75 -2.40 10.04
CA GLU A 89 3.99 -2.81 10.70
C GLU A 89 5.17 -1.93 10.27
N ARG A 90 5.29 -1.64 8.97
CA ARG A 90 6.38 -0.82 8.42
C ARG A 90 6.34 0.63 8.89
N TYR A 91 5.16 1.20 9.05
CA TYR A 91 4.96 2.61 9.36
C TYR A 91 4.51 2.85 10.80
N ILE A 92 4.72 1.89 11.70
CA ILE A 92 4.33 2.02 13.11
C ILE A 92 4.94 3.26 13.80
N GLU A 93 6.17 3.64 13.43
CA GLU A 93 6.82 4.86 13.94
C GLU A 93 6.06 6.13 13.51
N VAL A 94 5.58 6.19 12.25
CA VAL A 94 4.79 7.31 11.71
C VAL A 94 3.44 7.39 12.41
N ILE A 95 2.76 6.25 12.58
CA ILE A 95 1.47 6.16 13.27
C ILE A 95 1.61 6.67 14.72
N ASN A 96 2.67 6.26 15.42
CA ASN A 96 2.90 6.69 16.80
C ASN A 96 3.16 8.19 16.90
N GLN A 97 3.92 8.76 15.96
CA GLN A 97 4.15 10.21 15.90
C GLN A 97 2.86 10.98 15.64
N TYR A 98 2.03 10.50 14.70
CA TYR A 98 0.73 11.08 14.40
C TYR A 98 -0.19 11.07 15.63
N LYS A 99 -0.32 9.91 16.31
CA LYS A 99 -1.13 9.79 17.53
C LYS A 99 -0.66 10.73 18.63
N LYS A 100 0.65 10.88 18.80
CA LYS A 100 1.24 11.80 19.78
C LYS A 100 0.86 13.25 19.47
N ALA A 101 1.00 13.68 18.22
CA ALA A 101 0.64 15.05 17.81
C ALA A 101 -0.86 15.33 18.01
N GLN A 102 -1.73 14.36 17.71
CA GLN A 102 -3.16 14.46 17.99
C GLN A 102 -3.43 14.69 19.48
N LEU A 103 -2.86 13.86 20.37
CA LEU A 103 -3.05 14.01 21.82
C LEU A 103 -2.57 15.36 22.36
N GLU A 104 -1.45 15.87 21.86
CA GLU A 104 -0.91 17.18 22.24
C GLU A 104 -1.80 18.34 21.76
N SER A 105 -2.53 18.17 20.64
CA SER A 105 -3.46 19.19 20.15
C SER A 105 -4.77 19.32 20.95
N TYR A 106 -5.10 18.30 21.75
CA TYR A 106 -6.28 18.28 22.62
C TYR A 106 -6.00 18.76 24.06
N GLN A 107 -4.75 19.12 24.37
CA GLN A 107 -4.33 19.69 25.67
C GLN A 107 -4.21 21.22 25.59
#